data_AF-A0A937FA25-F1
#
_entry.id   AF-A0A937FA25-F1
#
_cell.length_a   1.000
_cell.length_b   1.000
_cell.length_c   1.000
_cell.angle_alpha   90.00
_cell.angle_beta   90.00
_cell.angle_gamma   90.00
#
_symmetry.space_group_name_H-M   'P 1'
#
loop_
_entity.id
_entity.type
_entity.pdbx_description
1 polymer ?
#
loop_
_entity_poly.entity_id
_entity_poly.type
_entity_poly.pdbx_seq_one_letter_code
_entity_poly.pdbx_strand_id
1 'polypeptide(L)'
;MDISLTSFIDFVLKSGSPKMTCAKQIKNQIAEVYDPIKDYYKRFRDAIQELHKHRRPKNDISEIIGELPSSKLENYKKMEAGYKKFMGNKKISWFPPERENWFHGNLNIPINPEVGLEWNGEKYLVKLYLKSAKPS
;
A
#
# COMPACT_ATOMS: atom_id res chain seq x y z
N MET A 1 19.97 -7.62 5.87
CA MET A 1 19.25 -6.58 6.62
C MET A 1 17.97 -6.37 5.87
N ASP A 2 16.85 -6.61 6.53
CA ASP A 2 15.57 -6.74 5.84
C ASP A 2 14.72 -5.52 6.18
N ILE A 3 14.39 -4.74 5.15
CA ILE A 3 13.63 -3.50 5.29
C ILE A 3 12.37 -3.63 4.47
N SER A 4 11.21 -3.34 5.08
CA SER A 4 9.95 -3.34 4.33
C SER A 4 9.97 -2.27 3.24
N LEU A 5 9.33 -2.56 2.09
CA LEU A 5 9.20 -1.57 1.00
C LEU A 5 8.57 -0.26 1.49
N THR A 6 7.60 -0.32 2.41
CA THR A 6 6.97 0.87 3.01
C THR A 6 7.98 1.71 3.78
N SER A 7 8.82 1.08 4.62
CA SER A 7 9.88 1.77 5.38
C SER A 7 10.91 2.40 4.45
N PHE A 8 11.26 1.71 3.37
CA PHE A 8 12.15 2.25 2.36
C PHE A 8 11.55 3.48 1.66
N ILE A 9 10.29 3.41 1.24
CA ILE A 9 9.56 4.56 0.66
C ILE A 9 9.51 5.72 1.66
N ASP A 10 9.17 5.46 2.93
CA ASP A 10 9.14 6.48 3.99
C ASP A 10 10.50 7.21 4.13
N PHE A 11 11.62 6.50 3.95
CA PHE A 11 12.96 7.06 4.01
C PHE A 11 13.31 7.85 2.74
N VAL A 12 12.97 7.32 1.56
CA VAL A 12 13.26 7.98 0.27
C VAL A 12 12.49 9.28 0.12
N LEU A 13 11.23 9.33 0.58
CA LEU A 13 10.35 10.50 0.50
C LEU A 13 10.70 11.64 1.47
N LYS A 14 11.66 11.44 2.38
CA LYS A 14 12.08 12.46 3.36
C LYS A 14 13.44 13.05 2.98
N SER A 15 13.63 14.31 3.33
CA SER A 15 14.90 15.04 3.24
C SER A 15 15.32 15.61 4.60
N GLY A 16 16.58 16.03 4.75
CA GLY A 16 17.11 16.67 5.97
C GLY A 16 16.99 15.87 7.26
N SER A 17 16.74 16.57 8.38
CA SER A 17 16.59 15.96 9.71
C SER A 17 15.48 14.89 9.80
N PRO A 18 14.30 15.06 9.16
CA PRO A 18 13.27 14.01 9.09
C PRO A 18 13.77 12.68 8.50
N LYS A 19 14.66 12.72 7.51
CA LYS A 19 15.25 11.52 6.90
C LYS A 19 16.10 10.74 7.90
N MET A 20 16.91 11.44 8.70
CA MET A 20 17.74 10.84 9.74
C MET A 20 16.88 10.21 10.86
N THR A 21 15.83 10.90 11.29
CA THR A 21 14.87 10.37 12.27
C THR A 21 14.18 9.12 11.73
N CYS A 22 13.79 9.12 10.45
CA CYS A 22 13.20 7.95 9.80
C CYS A 22 14.17 6.75 9.79
N ALA A 23 15.45 6.97 9.45
CA ALA A 23 16.45 5.90 9.47
C ALA A 23 16.62 5.29 10.87
N LYS A 24 16.64 6.13 11.92
CA LYS A 24 16.70 5.66 13.32
C LYS A 24 15.46 4.84 13.70
N GLN A 25 14.27 5.30 13.31
CA GLN A 25 13.02 4.58 13.56
C GLN A 25 13.00 3.21 12.86
N ILE A 26 13.43 3.15 11.60
CA ILE A 26 13.51 1.88 10.85
C ILE A 26 14.48 0.92 11.54
N LYS A 27 15.66 1.41 11.97
CA LYS A 27 16.63 0.58 12.70
C LYS A 27 16.04 0.01 13.99
N ASN A 28 15.29 0.82 14.75
CA ASN A 28 14.64 0.37 15.98
C ASN A 28 13.53 -0.66 15.69
N GLN A 29 12.72 -0.43 14.65
CA GLN A 29 11.65 -1.36 14.24
C GLN A 29 12.18 -2.73 13.82
N ILE A 30 13.37 -2.80 13.20
CA ILE A 30 14.01 -4.08 12.84
C ILE A 30 14.44 -4.86 14.10
N ALA A 31 14.72 -4.18 15.20
CA ALA A 31 15.10 -4.80 16.47
C ALA A 31 13.90 -5.25 17.32
N GLU A 32 12.69 -4.79 17.00
CA GLU A 32 11.45 -5.13 17.71
C GLU A 32 10.72 -6.30 17.05
N VAL A 33 10.00 -7.10 17.85
CA VAL A 33 9.14 -8.17 17.33
C VAL A 33 7.92 -7.55 16.65
N TYR A 34 7.68 -7.91 15.38
CA TYR A 34 6.56 -7.43 14.58
C TYR A 34 5.22 -7.72 15.28
N ASP A 35 4.40 -6.68 15.50
CA ASP A 35 3.03 -6.80 16.00
C ASP A 35 2.02 -6.63 14.84
N PRO A 36 1.36 -7.72 14.36
CA PRO A 36 0.37 -7.66 13.28
C PRO A 36 -0.93 -6.93 13.65
N ILE A 37 -1.18 -6.69 14.95
CA ILE A 37 -2.48 -6.20 15.47
C ILE A 37 -2.78 -4.75 15.03
N LYS A 38 -1.78 -4.03 14.50
CA LYS A 38 -1.89 -2.59 14.16
C LYS A 38 -1.95 -2.24 12.68
N ASP A 39 -2.21 -3.19 11.76
CA ASP A 39 -2.34 -2.82 10.35
C ASP A 39 -3.72 -2.19 10.04
N TYR A 40 -3.84 -0.90 10.38
CA TYR A 40 -5.00 -0.05 10.12
C TYR A 40 -5.47 -0.11 8.66
N TYR A 41 -4.55 -0.32 7.71
CA TYR A 41 -4.80 -0.24 6.27
C TYR A 41 -5.08 -1.59 5.63
N LYS A 42 -4.82 -2.70 6.33
CA LYS A 42 -5.00 -4.06 5.80
C LYS A 42 -6.39 -4.27 5.21
N ARG A 43 -7.45 -3.89 5.94
CA ARG A 43 -8.84 -4.05 5.49
C ARG A 43 -9.11 -3.34 4.15
N PHE A 44 -8.51 -2.17 3.93
CA PHE A 44 -8.62 -1.48 2.63
C PHE A 44 -7.86 -2.22 1.53
N ARG A 45 -6.63 -2.67 1.79
CA ARG A 45 -5.83 -3.43 0.81
C ARG A 45 -6.50 -4.74 0.40
N ASP A 46 -7.09 -5.44 1.36
CA ASP A 46 -7.81 -6.68 1.12
C ASP A 46 -9.09 -6.42 0.31
N ALA A 47 -9.81 -5.34 0.60
CA ALA A 47 -10.99 -4.95 -0.18
C ALA A 47 -10.64 -4.61 -1.64
N ILE A 48 -9.50 -3.97 -1.89
CA ILE A 48 -9.06 -3.67 -3.25
C ILE A 48 -8.66 -4.95 -4.01
N GLN A 49 -7.99 -5.89 -3.34
CA GLN A 49 -7.67 -7.20 -3.92
C GLN A 49 -8.95 -7.97 -4.30
N GLU A 50 -9.91 -8.03 -3.38
CA GLU A 50 -11.21 -8.69 -3.56
C GLU A 50 -11.99 -8.09 -4.73
N LEU A 51 -12.07 -6.76 -4.79
CA LEU A 51 -12.74 -6.04 -5.87
C LEU A 51 -12.22 -6.46 -7.24
N HIS A 52 -10.89 -6.50 -7.40
CA HIS A 52 -10.26 -6.80 -8.68
C HIS A 52 -10.29 -8.29 -9.03
N LYS A 53 -10.01 -9.15 -8.05
CA LYS A 53 -10.06 -10.61 -8.21
C LYS A 53 -11.44 -11.08 -8.67
N HIS A 54 -12.50 -10.46 -8.16
CA HIS A 54 -13.89 -10.78 -8.50
C HIS A 54 -14.50 -9.87 -9.57
N ARG A 55 -13.70 -9.00 -10.20
CA ARG A 55 -14.14 -8.05 -11.25
C ARG A 55 -15.37 -7.21 -10.84
N ARG A 56 -15.44 -6.84 -9.55
CA ARG A 56 -16.53 -6.01 -9.03
C ARG A 56 -16.37 -4.56 -9.49
N PRO A 57 -17.48 -3.82 -9.69
CA PRO A 57 -17.41 -2.40 -10.03
C PRO A 57 -16.79 -1.59 -8.90
N LYS A 58 -16.08 -0.51 -9.25
CA LYS A 58 -15.39 0.41 -8.31
C LYS A 58 -16.28 1.01 -7.23
N ASN A 59 -17.60 0.97 -7.40
CA ASN A 59 -18.56 1.49 -6.41
C ASN A 59 -18.79 0.54 -5.24
N ASP A 60 -18.39 -0.73 -5.37
CA ASP A 60 -18.60 -1.76 -4.34
C ASP A 60 -17.52 -1.72 -3.24
N ILE A 61 -16.53 -0.83 -3.34
CA ILE A 61 -15.43 -0.72 -2.36
C ILE A 61 -16.00 -0.56 -0.94
N SER A 62 -16.96 0.32 -0.73
CA SER A 62 -17.58 0.53 0.59
C SER A 62 -18.32 -0.70 1.11
N GLU A 63 -18.97 -1.45 0.22
CA GLU A 63 -19.67 -2.69 0.57
C GLU A 63 -18.69 -3.79 0.97
N ILE A 64 -17.63 -3.99 0.18
CA ILE A 64 -16.58 -4.98 0.46
C ILE A 64 -15.84 -4.65 1.76
N ILE A 65 -15.58 -3.36 2.01
CA ILE A 65 -15.00 -2.93 3.28
C ILE A 65 -15.96 -3.25 4.42
N GLY A 66 -17.25 -2.99 4.27
CA GLY A 66 -18.27 -3.21 5.31
C GLY A 66 -18.19 -2.19 6.45
N GLU A 67 -18.80 -2.51 7.59
CA GLU A 67 -18.95 -1.56 8.70
C GLU A 67 -17.62 -1.19 9.38
N LEU A 68 -17.43 0.10 9.60
CA LEU A 68 -16.23 0.67 10.23
C LEU A 68 -16.60 1.45 11.49
N PRO A 69 -15.72 1.47 12.51
CA PRO A 69 -15.83 2.41 13.61
C PRO A 69 -15.81 3.85 13.11
N SER A 70 -16.54 4.74 13.80
CA SER A 70 -16.62 6.17 13.48
C SER A 70 -15.24 6.83 13.34
N SER A 71 -14.28 6.43 14.18
CA SER A 71 -12.90 6.92 14.15
C SER A 71 -12.11 6.60 12.86
N LYS A 72 -12.56 5.61 12.08
CA LYS A 72 -11.89 5.19 10.83
C LYS A 72 -12.61 5.68 9.57
N LEU A 73 -13.88 6.04 9.68
CA LEU A 73 -14.77 6.26 8.55
C LEU A 73 -14.26 7.36 7.60
N GLU A 74 -13.82 8.50 8.13
CA GLU A 74 -13.36 9.62 7.30
C GLU A 74 -12.13 9.27 6.47
N ASN A 75 -11.13 8.62 7.09
CA ASN A 75 -9.92 8.20 6.39
C ASN A 75 -10.21 7.14 5.33
N TYR A 76 -11.08 6.18 5.62
CA TYR A 76 -11.50 5.17 4.64
C TYR A 76 -12.24 5.78 3.46
N LYS A 77 -13.12 6.76 3.69
CA LYS A 77 -13.76 7.53 2.60
C LYS A 77 -12.74 8.25 1.73
N LYS A 78 -11.70 8.85 2.31
CA LYS A 78 -10.61 9.49 1.55
C LYS A 78 -9.82 8.48 0.70
N MET A 79 -9.49 7.31 1.26
CA MET A 79 -8.81 6.24 0.52
C MET A 79 -9.66 5.71 -0.63
N GLU A 80 -10.94 5.46 -0.38
CA GLU A 80 -11.90 5.02 -1.40
C GLU A 80 -12.03 6.05 -2.53
N ALA A 81 -12.22 7.33 -2.19
CA ALA A 81 -12.32 8.40 -3.18
C ALA A 81 -11.05 8.51 -4.04
N GLY A 82 -9.87 8.43 -3.40
CA GLY A 82 -8.58 8.41 -4.08
C GLY A 82 -8.44 7.24 -5.04
N TYR A 83 -8.86 6.04 -4.62
CA TYR A 83 -8.79 4.85 -5.46
C TYR A 83 -9.79 4.88 -6.62
N LYS A 84 -11.02 5.35 -6.39
CA LYS A 84 -12.02 5.56 -7.47
C LYS A 84 -11.50 6.55 -8.51
N LYS A 85 -10.82 7.63 -8.08
CA LYS A 85 -10.16 8.59 -8.97
C LYS A 85 -9.01 7.94 -9.75
N PHE A 86 -8.19 7.13 -9.09
CA PHE A 86 -7.13 6.36 -9.75
C PHE A 86 -7.68 5.44 -10.84
N MET A 87 -8.77 4.69 -10.57
CA MET A 87 -9.41 3.85 -11.58
C MET A 87 -9.99 4.69 -12.73
N GLY A 88 -10.64 5.81 -12.43
CA GLY A 88 -11.20 6.71 -13.44
C GLY A 88 -12.10 5.96 -14.43
N ASN A 89 -11.86 6.17 -15.73
CA ASN A 89 -12.54 5.46 -16.82
C ASN A 89 -11.63 4.43 -17.50
N LYS A 90 -10.55 4.00 -16.84
CA LYS A 90 -9.62 3.02 -17.40
C LYS A 90 -10.33 1.66 -17.57
N LYS A 91 -10.05 0.99 -18.68
CA LYS A 91 -10.39 -0.44 -18.85
C LYS A 91 -9.28 -1.25 -18.17
N ILE A 92 -9.49 -1.60 -16.91
CA ILE A 92 -8.51 -2.31 -16.09
C ILE A 92 -8.83 -3.80 -16.10
N SER A 93 -7.84 -4.61 -16.46
CA SER A 93 -7.82 -6.05 -16.19
C SER A 93 -6.95 -6.34 -14.97
N TRP A 94 -7.31 -7.35 -14.20
CA TRP A 94 -6.54 -7.81 -13.05
C TRP A 94 -5.70 -9.03 -13.43
N PHE A 95 -4.52 -9.12 -12.84
CA PHE A 95 -3.68 -10.32 -12.85
C PHE A 95 -3.09 -10.56 -11.45
N PRO A 96 -2.76 -11.81 -11.09
CA PRO A 96 -2.19 -12.12 -9.78
C PRO A 96 -0.82 -11.42 -9.61
N PRO A 97 -0.62 -10.60 -8.56
CA PRO A 97 0.64 -9.93 -8.33
C PRO A 97 1.73 -10.94 -7.92
N GLU A 98 2.89 -10.84 -8.57
CA GLU A 98 4.08 -11.61 -8.19
C GLU A 98 4.83 -10.91 -7.05
N ARG A 99 5.38 -11.73 -6.13
CA ARG A 99 6.21 -11.25 -5.02
C ARG A 99 7.66 -11.50 -5.36
N GLU A 100 8.48 -10.48 -5.13
CA GLU A 100 9.91 -10.56 -5.39
C GLU A 100 10.69 -9.94 -4.25
N ASN A 101 11.99 -10.20 -4.21
CA ASN A 101 12.91 -9.55 -3.29
C ASN A 101 13.91 -8.74 -4.10
N TRP A 102 14.07 -7.46 -3.75
CA TRP A 102 15.12 -6.63 -4.31
C TRP A 102 16.33 -6.61 -3.38
N PHE A 103 17.49 -6.96 -3.92
CA PHE A 103 18.74 -7.01 -3.18
C PHE A 103 19.69 -5.90 -3.63
N HIS A 104 20.30 -5.22 -2.67
CA HIS A 104 21.39 -4.28 -2.91
C HIS A 104 22.46 -4.44 -1.82
N GLY A 105 23.56 -5.12 -2.15
CA GLY A 105 24.57 -5.50 -1.15
C GLY A 105 23.95 -6.40 -0.09
N ASN A 106 24.01 -5.98 1.18
CA ASN A 106 23.41 -6.70 2.31
C ASN A 106 21.97 -6.26 2.64
N LEU A 107 21.40 -5.34 1.85
CA LEU A 107 20.02 -4.88 2.00
C LEU A 107 19.09 -5.77 1.18
N ASN A 108 18.08 -6.32 1.84
CA ASN A 108 16.97 -7.05 1.24
C ASN A 108 15.68 -6.23 1.42
N ILE A 109 14.98 -5.95 0.31
CA ILE A 109 13.67 -5.28 0.32
C ILE A 109 12.65 -6.20 -0.34
N PRO A 110 11.77 -6.84 0.46
CA PRO A 110 10.66 -7.62 -0.08
C PRO A 110 9.65 -6.72 -0.79
N ILE A 111 9.49 -6.95 -2.09
CA ILE A 111 8.50 -6.33 -2.97
C ILE A 111 7.24 -7.19 -2.93
N ASN A 112 6.25 -6.72 -2.18
CA ASN A 112 4.95 -7.37 -2.01
C ASN A 112 3.84 -6.44 -2.51
N PRO A 113 3.57 -6.38 -3.83
CA PRO A 113 2.50 -5.57 -4.36
C PRO A 113 1.14 -6.13 -3.95
N GLU A 114 0.16 -5.25 -3.72
CA GLU A 114 -1.20 -5.69 -3.38
C GLU A 114 -2.00 -6.11 -4.60
N VAL A 115 -1.80 -5.48 -5.75
CA VAL A 115 -2.61 -5.71 -6.95
C VAL A 115 -1.80 -5.63 -8.23
N GLY A 116 -1.98 -6.61 -9.12
CA GLY A 116 -1.53 -6.57 -10.50
C GLY A 116 -2.64 -6.04 -11.39
N LEU A 117 -2.39 -4.93 -12.08
CA LEU A 117 -3.36 -4.25 -12.93
C LEU A 117 -2.78 -4.05 -14.32
N GLU A 118 -3.59 -4.27 -15.35
CA GLU A 118 -3.22 -4.02 -16.73
C GLU A 118 -4.22 -3.05 -17.37
N TRP A 119 -3.71 -2.05 -18.06
CA TRP A 119 -4.52 -1.15 -18.88
C TRP A 119 -3.66 -0.61 -20.03
N ASN A 120 -4.27 -0.31 -21.17
CA ASN A 120 -3.57 0.17 -22.38
C ASN A 120 -2.40 -0.74 -22.84
N GLY A 121 -2.47 -2.04 -22.54
CA GLY A 121 -1.41 -3.01 -22.90
C GLY A 121 -0.18 -3.01 -21.98
N GLU A 122 -0.18 -2.18 -20.92
CA GLU A 122 0.89 -2.14 -19.94
C GLU A 122 0.47 -2.82 -18.63
N LYS A 123 1.38 -3.63 -18.06
CA LYS A 123 1.19 -4.32 -16.78
C LYS A 123 1.86 -3.54 -15.65
N TYR A 124 1.13 -3.39 -14.55
CA TYR A 124 1.57 -2.65 -13.37
C TYR A 124 1.42 -3.51 -12.12
N LEU A 125 2.50 -3.62 -11.34
CA LEU A 125 2.46 -4.11 -9.98
C LEU A 125 2.29 -2.91 -9.04
N VAL A 126 1.16 -2.84 -8.35
CA VAL A 126 0.78 -1.67 -7.57
C VAL A 126 0.90 -1.95 -6.08
N LYS A 127 1.74 -1.16 -5.41
CA LYS A 127 1.82 -1.07 -3.95
C LYS A 127 0.96 0.09 -3.44
N LEU A 128 -0.02 -0.19 -2.59
CA LEU A 128 -0.91 0.80 -1.99
C LEU A 128 -0.23 1.51 -0.80
N TYR A 129 0.41 2.64 -1.09
CA TYR A 129 0.97 3.53 -0.08
C TYR A 129 -0.07 4.56 0.38
N LEU A 130 -0.75 4.27 1.48
CA LEU A 130 -1.95 4.99 1.96
C LEU A 130 -1.65 6.01 3.07
N LYS A 131 -0.38 6.21 3.41
CA LYS A 131 0.02 7.20 4.41
C LYS A 131 -0.08 8.60 3.82
N SER A 132 -0.71 9.51 4.54
CA SER A 132 -0.79 10.94 4.19
C SER A 132 0.51 11.65 4.53
N ALA A 133 1.60 11.32 3.82
CA ALA A 133 2.79 12.16 3.81
C ALA A 133 2.79 12.97 2.52
N LYS A 134 2.76 14.32 2.62
CA LYS A 134 3.22 15.13 1.49
C LYS A 134 4.71 14.85 1.34
N PRO A 135 5.21 14.43 0.17
CA PRO A 135 6.65 14.43 -0.06
C PRO A 135 7.18 15.84 0.22
N SER A 136 8.17 15.93 1.11
CA SER A 136 8.86 17.19 1.46
C SER A 136 9.81 17.61 0.37
#